data_AF-J2K608-F1
#
_entry.id   AF-J2K608-F1
#
_cell.length_a   1.000
_cell.length_b   1.000
_cell.length_c   1.000
_cell.angle_alpha   90.00
_cell.angle_beta   90.00
_cell.angle_gamma   90.00
#
_symmetry.space_group_name_H-M   'P 1'
#
loop_
_entity.id
_entity.type
_entity.pdbx_description
1 polymer ?
#
loop_
_entity_poly.entity_id
_entity_poly.type
_entity_poly.pdbx_seq_one_letter_code
_entity_poly.pdbx_strand_id
1 'polypeptide(L)'
;MKNLLFAAFIFFVLLTACSKKESAAIDSGQEVKVHYDTTAIDSFSSGATSIDVVRQIRMSSQKYRDSVKEALKLQQEEKRIKEELEKENKKKEEEKKKSEQEKKQPAQESGTST
;
A
#
# COMPACT_ATOMS: atom_id res chain seq x y z
N MET A 1 46.35 -83.82 4.77
CA MET A 1 45.31 -82.91 4.22
C MET A 1 44.39 -82.27 5.27
N LYS A 2 44.66 -82.34 6.59
CA LYS A 2 43.77 -81.75 7.63
C LYS A 2 44.08 -80.27 7.90
N ASN A 3 45.35 -79.90 7.80
CA ASN A 3 45.82 -78.53 8.07
C ASN A 3 45.61 -77.57 6.89
N LEU A 4 45.43 -78.11 5.67
CA LEU A 4 45.15 -77.32 4.47
C LEU A 4 43.74 -76.71 4.50
N LEU A 5 42.76 -77.47 5.01
CA LEU A 5 41.39 -76.95 5.19
C LEU A 5 41.36 -75.82 6.21
N PHE A 6 42.14 -75.93 7.28
CA PHE A 6 42.25 -74.89 8.31
C PHE A 6 42.95 -73.63 7.77
N ALA A 7 44.02 -73.80 6.98
CA ALA A 7 44.70 -72.68 6.34
C ALA A 7 43.81 -71.96 5.31
N ALA A 8 43.06 -72.70 4.50
CA ALA A 8 42.12 -72.13 3.54
C ALA A 8 40.98 -71.36 4.24
N PHE A 9 40.49 -71.88 5.38
CA PHE A 9 39.46 -71.21 6.18
C PHE A 9 39.96 -69.88 6.76
N ILE A 10 41.16 -69.86 7.35
CA ILE A 10 41.78 -68.62 7.86
C ILE A 10 41.98 -67.60 6.74
N PHE A 11 42.44 -68.06 5.57
CA PHE A 11 42.64 -67.20 4.40
C PHE A 11 41.33 -66.56 3.92
N PHE A 12 40.24 -67.33 3.90
CA PHE A 12 38.91 -66.81 3.56
C PHE A 12 38.42 -65.76 4.56
N VAL A 13 38.64 -65.98 5.86
CA VAL A 13 38.27 -65.02 6.91
C VAL A 13 39.03 -63.70 6.74
N LEU A 14 40.33 -63.76 6.46
CA LEU A 14 41.17 -62.58 6.19
C LEU A 14 40.69 -61.78 4.97
N LEU A 15 40.26 -62.47 3.89
CA LEU A 15 39.71 -61.81 2.70
C LEU A 15 38.38 -61.11 2.97
N THR A 16 37.52 -61.67 3.82
CA THR A 16 36.24 -61.03 4.19
C THR A 16 36.40 -59.89 5.20
N ALA A 17 37.44 -59.93 6.05
CA ALA A 17 37.70 -58.90 7.07
C ALA A 17 38.22 -57.58 6.49
N CYS A 18 38.82 -57.59 5.29
CA CYS A 18 39.24 -56.40 4.55
C CYS A 18 38.28 -56.01 3.41
N SER A 19 37.04 -56.51 3.42
CA SER A 19 35.99 -55.91 2.59
C SER A 19 35.71 -54.52 3.15
N LYS A 20 36.40 -53.53 2.58
CA LYS A 20 36.18 -52.10 2.81
C LYS A 20 34.66 -51.91 2.80
N LYS A 21 34.08 -51.66 3.98
CA LYS A 21 32.85 -50.91 4.04
C LYS A 21 33.22 -49.56 3.46
N GLU A 22 32.84 -49.37 2.20
CA GLU A 22 32.69 -48.04 1.64
C GLU A 22 31.76 -47.33 2.63
N SER A 23 32.35 -46.50 3.49
CA SER A 23 31.57 -45.50 4.18
C SER A 23 30.85 -44.79 3.05
N ALA A 24 29.52 -44.95 2.99
CA ALA A 24 28.68 -44.18 2.10
C ALA A 24 29.26 -42.78 2.12
N ALA A 25 29.83 -42.36 0.98
CA ALA A 25 30.50 -41.09 0.89
C ALA A 25 29.46 -40.08 1.36
N ILE A 26 29.62 -39.60 2.60
CA ILE A 26 29.11 -38.30 2.95
C ILE A 26 29.84 -37.46 1.93
N ASP A 27 29.09 -37.04 0.92
CA ASP A 27 29.53 -36.28 -0.22
C ASP A 27 30.33 -35.09 0.31
N SER A 28 31.63 -35.28 0.48
CA SER A 28 32.56 -34.29 0.98
C SER A 28 32.86 -33.25 -0.09
N GLY A 29 32.15 -33.31 -1.22
CA GLY A 29 32.10 -32.30 -2.27
C GLY A 29 30.81 -31.49 -2.29
N GLN A 30 29.75 -31.88 -1.55
CA GLN A 30 28.58 -31.01 -1.42
C GLN A 30 28.84 -29.97 -0.34
N GLU A 31 29.69 -28.99 -0.66
CA GLU A 31 29.67 -27.70 0.00
C GLU A 31 28.25 -27.15 -0.20
N VAL A 32 27.37 -27.39 0.77
CA VAL A 32 26.02 -26.80 0.80
C VAL A 32 26.25 -25.31 0.98
N LYS A 33 26.49 -24.62 -0.13
CA LYS A 33 26.69 -23.18 -0.17
C LYS A 33 25.34 -22.56 0.16
N VAL A 34 25.12 -22.34 1.45
CA VAL A 34 23.91 -21.70 1.93
C VAL A 34 23.90 -20.30 1.33
N HIS A 35 22.96 -20.05 0.42
CA HIS A 35 22.79 -18.75 -0.20
C HIS A 35 22.13 -17.83 0.83
N TYR A 36 22.96 -17.07 1.54
CA TYR A 36 22.49 -15.92 2.29
C TYR A 36 22.41 -14.73 1.35
N ASP A 37 21.38 -13.90 1.52
CA ASP A 37 21.33 -12.60 0.89
C ASP A 37 22.39 -11.70 1.55
N THR A 38 23.59 -11.71 0.97
CA THR A 38 24.72 -10.88 1.39
C THR A 38 24.80 -9.58 0.61
N THR A 39 23.68 -9.11 0.05
CA THR A 39 23.66 -7.79 -0.57
C THR A 39 24.06 -6.75 0.47
N ALA A 40 25.23 -6.16 0.28
CA ALA A 40 25.75 -5.15 1.16
C ALA A 40 24.88 -3.89 1.01
N ILE A 41 23.98 -3.67 1.96
CA ILE A 41 23.24 -2.41 2.07
C ILE A 41 24.20 -1.40 2.68
N ASP A 42 25.02 -0.79 1.83
CA ASP A 42 25.88 0.32 2.24
C ASP A 42 25.04 1.57 2.48
N SER A 43 25.14 2.11 3.69
CA SER A 43 24.56 3.39 4.11
C SER A 43 25.04 4.59 3.29
N PHE A 44 26.05 4.43 2.43
CA PHE A 44 26.57 5.45 1.52
C PHE A 44 26.25 5.20 0.04
N SER A 45 25.52 4.13 -0.28
CA SER A 45 25.08 3.85 -1.66
C SER A 45 24.09 4.91 -2.16
N SER A 46 23.95 5.06 -3.48
CA SER A 46 23.05 6.08 -4.03
C SER A 46 21.61 5.82 -3.61
N GLY A 47 20.98 6.78 -2.94
CA GLY A 47 19.63 6.65 -2.40
C GLY A 47 19.59 6.21 -0.93
N ALA A 48 20.73 5.88 -0.31
CA ALA A 48 20.81 5.74 1.13
C ALA A 48 20.66 7.12 1.79
N THR A 49 19.63 7.25 2.61
CA THR A 49 19.32 8.48 3.35
C THR A 49 19.30 8.15 4.84
N SER A 50 19.73 9.10 5.68
CA SER A 50 19.69 8.91 7.13
C SER A 50 18.26 8.70 7.62
N ILE A 51 18.11 7.95 8.71
CA ILE A 51 16.81 7.64 9.32
C ILE A 51 16.02 8.93 9.64
N ASP A 52 16.73 9.98 10.04
CA ASP A 52 16.11 11.28 10.37
C ASP A 52 15.52 11.97 9.14
N VAL A 53 16.22 11.92 8.01
CA VAL A 53 15.72 12.46 6.74
C VAL A 53 14.48 11.68 6.29
N VAL A 54 14.52 10.35 6.34
CA VAL A 54 13.35 9.50 6.02
C VAL A 54 12.17 9.83 6.92
N ARG A 55 12.41 10.01 8.22
CA ARG A 55 11.37 10.38 9.18
C ARG A 55 10.76 11.74 8.87
N GLN A 56 11.58 12.73 8.55
CA GLN A 56 11.11 14.07 8.17
C GLN A 56 10.30 14.04 6.87
N ILE A 57 10.74 13.28 5.87
CA ILE A 57 9.99 13.07 4.63
C ILE A 57 8.63 12.43 4.92
N ARG A 58 8.60 11.39 5.77
CA ARG A 58 7.35 10.72 6.15
C ARG A 58 6.39 11.68 6.84
N MET A 59 6.86 12.44 7.83
CA MET A 59 6.02 13.39 8.56
C MET A 59 5.50 14.51 7.65
N SER A 60 6.36 15.07 6.80
CA SER A 60 5.96 16.15 5.88
C SER A 60 4.98 15.66 4.81
N SER A 61 5.20 14.46 4.26
CA SER A 61 4.28 13.83 3.30
C SER A 61 2.89 13.61 3.89
N GLN A 62 2.81 13.10 5.13
CA GLN A 62 1.54 12.93 5.82
C GLN A 62 0.82 14.27 6.02
N LYS A 63 1.53 15.28 6.55
CA LYS A 63 0.99 16.63 6.74
C LYS A 63 0.44 17.21 5.44
N TYR A 64 1.20 17.12 4.34
CA TYR A 64 0.75 17.61 3.04
C TYR A 64 -0.55 16.94 2.58
N ARG A 65 -0.64 15.62 2.71
CA ARG A 65 -1.86 14.87 2.33
C ARG A 65 -3.06 15.28 3.18
N ASP A 66 -2.85 15.54 4.46
CA ASP A 66 -3.92 15.96 5.36
C ASP A 66 -4.37 17.39 5.06
N SER A 67 -3.44 18.32 4.81
CA SER A 67 -3.75 19.68 4.36
C SER A 67 -4.52 19.72 3.05
N VAL A 68 -4.17 18.86 2.08
CA VAL A 68 -4.92 18.76 0.82
C VAL A 68 -6.35 18.27 1.05
N LYS A 69 -6.54 17.28 1.94
CA LYS A 69 -7.89 16.81 2.29
C LYS A 69 -8.71 17.89 3.00
N GLU A 70 -8.09 18.66 3.88
CA GLU A 70 -8.76 19.76 4.58
C GLU A 70 -9.20 20.85 3.61
N ALA A 71 -8.32 21.28 2.70
CA ALA A 71 -8.66 22.24 1.67
C ALA A 71 -9.83 21.76 0.79
N LEU A 72 -9.86 20.48 0.42
CA LEU A 72 -10.97 19.90 -0.34
C LEU A 72 -12.29 19.90 0.44
N LYS A 73 -12.25 19.64 1.75
CA LYS A 73 -13.46 19.69 2.60
C LYS A 73 -14.02 21.10 2.67
N LEU A 74 -13.18 22.09 2.94
CA LEU A 74 -13.59 23.50 2.97
C LEU A 74 -14.19 23.94 1.62
N GLN A 75 -13.59 23.53 0.51
CA GLN A 75 -14.12 23.83 -0.81
C GLN A 75 -15.50 23.19 -1.06
N GLN A 76 -15.76 21.99 -0.53
CA GLN A 76 -17.08 21.35 -0.62
C GLN A 76 -18.12 22.07 0.25
N GLU A 77 -17.75 22.50 1.44
CA GLU A 77 -18.63 23.26 2.33
C GLU A 77 -18.98 24.62 1.73
N GLU A 78 -18.00 25.35 1.19
CA GLU A 78 -18.25 26.60 0.46
C GLU A 78 -19.20 26.41 -0.72
N LYS A 79 -19.04 25.32 -1.49
CA LYS A 79 -19.93 25.01 -2.61
C LYS A 79 -21.35 24.75 -2.13
N ARG A 80 -21.53 23.97 -1.06
CA ARG A 80 -22.85 23.71 -0.48
C ARG A 80 -23.54 24.99 -0.01
N ILE A 81 -22.80 25.85 0.71
CA ILE A 81 -23.32 27.14 1.18
C ILE A 81 -23.72 28.01 -0.01
N LYS A 82 -22.87 28.11 -1.05
CA LYS A 82 -23.18 28.89 -2.26
C LYS A 82 -24.42 28.36 -2.98
N GLU A 83 -24.55 27.04 -3.13
CA GLU A 83 -25.73 26.41 -3.74
C GLU A 83 -27.02 26.65 -2.94
N GLU A 84 -26.96 26.61 -1.60
CA GLU A 84 -28.09 26.93 -0.73
C GLU A 84 -28.49 28.41 -0.84
N LEU A 85 -27.52 29.32 -0.84
CA LEU A 85 -27.74 30.75 -0.99
C LEU A 85 -28.33 31.11 -2.37
N GLU A 86 -27.86 30.47 -3.43
CA GLU A 86 -28.43 30.64 -4.77
C GLU A 86 -29.88 30.13 -4.86
N LYS A 87 -30.18 28.97 -4.25
CA LYS A 87 -31.55 28.44 -4.20
C LYS A 87 -32.47 29.35 -3.40
N GLU A 88 -32.01 29.91 -2.29
CA GLU A 88 -32.79 30.87 -1.50
C GLU A 88 -33.01 32.18 -2.25
N ASN A 89 -31.98 32.73 -2.90
CA ASN A 89 -32.09 33.95 -3.69
C ASN A 89 -33.05 33.80 -4.87
N LYS A 90 -32.99 32.68 -5.61
CA LYS A 90 -33.93 32.40 -6.71
C LYS A 90 -35.38 32.34 -6.22
N LYS A 91 -35.64 31.71 -5.07
CA LYS A 91 -37.00 31.68 -4.47
C LYS A 91 -37.48 33.07 -4.08
N LYS A 92 -36.63 33.89 -3.47
CA LYS A 92 -36.97 35.28 -3.11
C LYS A 92 -37.21 36.17 -4.34
N GLU A 93 -36.48 35.92 -5.43
CA GLU A 93 -36.66 36.67 -6.68
C GLU A 93 -37.96 36.28 -7.41
N GLU A 94 -38.35 35.00 -7.37
CA GLU A 94 -39.64 34.54 -7.89
C GLU A 94 -40.83 35.05 -7.08
N GLU A 95 -40.74 35.11 -5.74
CA GLU A 95 -41.77 35.75 -4.90
C GLU A 95 -41.89 37.26 -5.14
N LYS A 96 -40.76 37.96 -5.36
CA LYS A 96 -40.79 39.37 -5.74
C LYS A 96 -41.45 39.59 -7.10
N LYS A 97 -41.15 38.76 -8.11
CA LYS A 97 -41.79 38.87 -9.43
C LYS A 97 -43.30 38.58 -9.38
N LYS A 98 -43.75 37.64 -8.54
CA LYS A 98 -45.18 37.37 -8.33
C LYS A 98 -45.91 38.51 -7.59
N SER A 99 -45.30 39.09 -6.56
CA SER A 99 -45.89 40.21 -5.81
C SER A 99 -45.87 41.54 -6.58
N GLU A 100 -44.96 41.72 -7.54
CA GLU A 100 -44.92 42.90 -8.40
C GLU A 100 -45.92 42.81 -9.57
N GLN A 101 -46.25 41.59 -10.01
CA GLN A 101 -47.28 41.35 -11.04
C GLN A 101 -48.70 41.56 -10.49
N GLU A 102 -48.94 41.29 -9.19
CA GLU A 102 -50.21 41.58 -8.51
C GLU A 102 -50.46 43.08 -8.27
N LYS A 103 -49.41 43.91 -8.17
CA LYS A 103 -49.55 45.37 -8.00
C LYS A 103 -49.73 46.17 -9.30
N LYS A 104 -49.62 45.52 -10.47
CA LYS A 104 -49.75 46.18 -11.79
C LYS A 104 -51.06 45.88 -12.54
N GLN A 105 -52.08 45.34 -11.86
CA GLN A 105 -53.47 45.41 -12.36
C GLN A 105 -54.18 46.58 -11.66
N PRO A 106 -54.24 47.76 -12.29
CA PRO A 106 -54.81 48.95 -11.67
C PRO A 106 -56.33 48.93 -11.77
N ALA A 107 -56.97 49.48 -10.73
CA ALA A 107 -58.06 50.44 -10.82
C ALA A 107 -58.69 50.63 -12.22
N GLN A 108 -59.71 49.83 -12.54
CA GLN A 108 -60.79 50.19 -13.45
C GLN A 108 -62.07 49.62 -12.85
N GLU A 109 -62.69 50.36 -11.93
CA GLU A 109 -64.14 50.38 -11.68
C GLU A 109 -64.43 51.39 -10.55
N SER A 110 -64.37 52.67 -10.88
CA SER A 110 -65.18 53.68 -10.19
C SER A 110 -65.46 54.87 -11.14
N GLY A 111 -66.75 55.05 -11.46
CA GLY A 111 -67.31 56.34 -11.88
C GLY A 111 -67.57 56.56 -13.38
N THR A 112 -68.73 56.12 -13.86
CA THR A 112 -69.45 56.81 -14.95
C THR A 112 -70.78 57.33 -14.41
N SER A 113 -70.80 58.63 -14.14
CA SER A 113 -71.99 59.47 -14.05
C SER A 113 -72.15 60.19 -15.38
N THR A 114 -73.24 59.95 -16.12
CA THR A 114 -74.09 60.90 -16.88
C THR A 114 -75.29 60.14 -17.43
#